data_AF-A0A7J9FI85-F1
#
_entry.id   AF-A0A7J9FI85-F1
#
_cell.length_a   1.000
_cell.length_b   1.000
_cell.length_c   1.000
_cell.angle_alpha   90.00
_cell.angle_beta   90.00
_cell.angle_gamma   90.00
#
_symmetry.space_group_name_H-M   'P 1'
#
loop_
_entity.id
_entity.type
_entity.pdbx_description
1 polymer ?
#
loop_
_entity_poly.entity_id
_entity_poly.type
_entity_poly.pdbx_seq_one_letter_code
_entity_poly.pdbx_strand_id
1 'polypeptide(L)' 'MNRVKIDNKDQAMLLLCYLPSSYKYFRETLIYGRDKLSFEDVKGHLLSKDKLNNEFSLNSKADR' A
#
# COMPACT_ATOMS: atom_id res chain seq x y z
N MET A 1 -5.99 33.72 -3.53
CA MET A 1 -6.37 32.31 -3.29
C MET A 1 -5.20 31.44 -3.75
N ASN A 2 -4.39 30.91 -2.82
CA ASN A 2 -3.26 30.06 -3.18
C ASN A 2 -3.77 28.64 -3.44
N ARG A 3 -3.46 28.07 -4.62
CA ARG A 3 -3.80 26.68 -4.93
C ARG A 3 -2.82 25.76 -4.23
N VAL A 4 -3.33 24.91 -3.33
CA VAL A 4 -2.58 23.78 -2.79
C VAL A 4 -2.39 22.77 -3.92
N LYS A 5 -1.14 22.47 -4.27
CA LYS A 5 -0.81 21.38 -5.19
C LYS A 5 -0.58 20.13 -4.35
N ILE A 6 -1.24 19.04 -4.71
CA ILE A 6 -1.00 17.73 -4.15
C ILE A 6 -0.07 17.02 -5.12
N ASP A 7 1.15 16.76 -4.69
CA ASP A 7 2.14 16.06 -5.50
C ASP A 7 2.03 14.54 -5.34
N ASN A 8 2.88 13.80 -6.06
CA ASN A 8 2.82 12.34 -6.06
C ASN A 8 3.14 11.73 -4.68
N LYS A 9 4.00 12.38 -3.90
CA LYS A 9 4.35 11.96 -2.53
C LYS A 9 3.19 12.22 -1.58
N ASP A 10 2.52 13.36 -1.72
CA ASP A 10 1.32 13.69 -0.94
C ASP A 10 0.20 12.66 -1.20
N GLN A 11 0.00 12.28 -2.46
CA GLN A 11 -0.95 11.22 -2.83
C GLN A 11 -0.59 9.87 -2.21
N ALA A 12 0.69 9.50 -2.20
CA ALA A 12 1.17 8.27 -1.57
C ALA A 12 0.90 8.28 -0.05
N MET A 13 1.17 9.40 0.62
CA MET A 13 0.92 9.57 2.05
C MET A 13 -0.57 9.54 2.39
N LEU A 14 -1.40 10.21 1.59
CA LEU A 14 -2.86 10.17 1.74
C LEU A 14 -3.37 8.72 1.65
N LEU A 15 -2.97 7.98 0.62
CA LEU A 15 -3.36 6.58 0.46
C LEU A 15 -2.96 5.74 1.67
N LEU A 16 -1.71 5.88 2.14
CA LEU A 16 -1.21 5.17 3.31
C LEU A 16 -2.03 5.50 4.56
N CYS A 17 -2.39 6.77 4.79
CA CYS A 17 -3.21 7.20 5.92
C CYS A 17 -4.60 6.54 5.94
N TYR A 18 -5.22 6.33 4.77
CA TYR A 18 -6.53 5.68 4.61
C TYR A 18 -6.49 4.16 4.81
N LEU A 19 -5.33 3.52 4.85
CA LEU A 19 -5.27 2.07 5.03
C LEU A 19 -5.75 1.66 6.43
N PRO A 20 -6.43 0.49 6.57
CA PRO A 20 -6.79 -0.06 7.87
C PRO A 20 -5.58 -0.33 8.76
N SER A 21 -5.81 -0.45 10.07
CA SER A 21 -4.77 -0.75 11.07
C SER A 21 -4.03 -2.07 10.82
N SER A 22 -4.64 -3.03 10.10
CA SER A 22 -3.99 -4.28 9.66
C SER A 22 -2.80 -4.06 8.72
N TYR A 23 -2.68 -2.86 8.12
CA TYR A 23 -1.55 -2.45 7.28
C TYR A 23 -0.54 -1.57 8.05
N LYS A 24 -0.58 -1.54 9.39
CA LYS A 24 0.35 -0.72 10.21
C LYS A 24 1.82 -1.00 9.85
N TYR A 25 2.25 -2.26 9.89
CA TYR A 25 3.63 -2.63 9.55
C TYR A 25 3.99 -2.30 8.10
N PHE A 26 3.03 -2.48 7.18
CA PHE A 26 3.22 -2.14 5.77
C PHE A 26 3.46 -0.64 5.58
N ARG A 27 2.68 0.18 6.29
CA ARG A 27 2.81 1.64 6.33
C ARG A 27 4.16 2.06 6.90
N GLU A 28 4.54 1.50 8.06
CA GLU A 28 5.82 1.81 8.71
C GLU A 28 7.01 1.43 7.80
N THR A 29 7.01 0.25 7.21
CA THR A 29 8.07 -0.18 6.29
C THR A 29 8.18 0.72 5.05
N LEU A 30 7.07 1.18 4.49
CA LEU A 30 7.11 2.07 3.32
C LEU A 30 7.52 3.51 3.66
N ILE A 31 7.12 4.02 4.83
CA ILE A 31 7.47 5.38 5.27
C ILE A 31 8.94 5.46 5.72
N TYR A 32 9.40 4.46 6.48
CA TYR A 32 10.73 4.50 7.11
C TYR A 32 11.78 3.68 6.35
N GLY A 33 11.38 2.74 5.50
CA GLY A 33 12.30 1.86 4.78
C GLY A 33 12.72 2.36 3.39
N ARG A 34 12.27 3.54 2.95
CA ARG A 34 12.56 4.08 1.61
C ARG A 34 12.84 5.58 1.64
N ASP A 35 13.88 6.01 0.91
CA ASP A 35 14.22 7.43 0.74
C ASP A 35 13.24 8.16 -0.19
N LYS A 36 12.67 7.43 -1.16
CA LYS A 36 11.68 7.94 -2.11
C LYS A 36 10.47 7.03 -2.13
N LEU A 37 9.30 7.64 -2.01
CA LEU A 37 8.02 6.95 -2.09
C LEU A 37 7.15 7.63 -3.16
N SER A 38 6.70 6.86 -4.13
CA SER A 38 5.72 7.29 -5.13
C SER A 38 4.36 6.63 -4.89
N PHE A 39 3.31 7.24 -5.42
CA PHE A 39 1.96 6.68 -5.37
C PHE A 39 1.90 5.30 -6.05
N GLU A 40 2.59 5.13 -7.18
CA GLU A 40 2.62 3.86 -7.91
C GLU A 40 3.36 2.76 -7.14
N ASP A 41 4.41 3.12 -6.37
CA ASP A 41 5.06 2.16 -5.47
C ASP A 41 4.07 1.63 -4.43
N VAL A 42 3.37 2.53 -3.71
CA VAL A 42 2.39 2.11 -2.69
C VAL A 42 1.31 1.23 -3.30
N LYS A 43 0.77 1.62 -4.47
CA LYS A 43 -0.27 0.87 -5.17
C LYS A 43 0.20 -0.51 -5.63
N GLY A 44 1.39 -0.61 -6.22
CA GLY A 44 1.97 -1.87 -6.66
C GLY A 44 2.18 -2.85 -5.50
N HIS A 45 2.65 -2.34 -4.36
CA HIS A 45 2.85 -3.14 -3.15
C HIS A 45 1.54 -3.65 -2.54
N LEU A 46 0.50 -2.81 -2.52
CA LEU A 46 -0.84 -3.21 -2.08
C LEU A 46 -1.43 -4.30 -2.98
N LEU A 47 -1.38 -4.09 -4.30
CA LEU A 47 -1.89 -5.05 -5.28
C LEU A 47 -1.14 -6.39 -5.23
N SER A 48 0.17 -6.37 -5.00
CA SER A 48 0.95 -7.60 -4.84
C SER A 48 0.55 -8.37 -3.59
N LYS A 49 0.32 -7.67 -2.47
CA LYS A 49 -0.15 -8.29 -1.22
C LYS A 49 -1.55 -8.90 -1.38
N ASP A 50 -2.46 -8.23 -2.08
CA ASP A 50 -3.80 -8.77 -2.34
C ASP A 50 -3.76 -9.98 -3.26
N LYS A 51 -2.92 -9.98 -4.29
CA LYS A 51 -2.70 -11.15 -5.17
C LYS A 51 -2.15 -12.35 -4.39
N LEU A 52 -1.16 -12.13 -3.52
CA LEU A 52 -0.59 -13.18 -2.67
C LEU A 52 -1.65 -13.76 -1.72
N ASN A 53 -2.43 -12.89 -1.07
CA ASN A 53 -3.52 -13.32 -0.20
C ASN A 53 -4.58 -14.13 -0.96
N ASN A 54 -4.89 -13.74 -2.21
CA ASN A 54 -5.84 -14.46 -3.04
C ASN A 54 -5.30 -15.84 -3.48
N GLU A 55 -4.05 -15.94 -3.94
CA GLU A 55 -3.43 -17.24 -4.26
C GLU A 55 -3.36 -18.17 -3.05
N PHE A 56 -2.98 -17.66 -1.87
CA PHE A 56 -2.96 -18.46 -0.65
C PHE A 56 -4.36 -18.96 -0.25
N SER A 57 -5.38 -18.13 -0.45
CA SER A 57 -6.78 -18.49 -0.19
C SER A 57 -7.31 -19.56 -1.17
N LEU A 58 -6.87 -19.55 -2.43
CA LEU A 58 -7.22 -20.57 -3.44
C LEU A 58 -6.51 -21.90 -3.18
N ASN A 59 -5.23 -21.87 -2.79
CA ASN A 59 -4.45 -23.08 -2.52
C ASN A 59 -4.90 -23.81 -1.24
N SER A 60 -5.60 -23.14 -0.32
CA SER A 60 -6.18 -23.77 0.88
C SER A 60 -7.50 -24.53 0.63
N LYS A 61 -8.10 -24.40 -0.55
CA LYS A 61 -9.38 -25.05 -0.91
C LYS A 61 -9.21 -26.29 -1.78
N ALA A 62 -7.99 -26.59 -2.24
CA ALA A 62 -7.70 -27.76 -3.07
C ALA A 62 -7.46 -29.05 -2.26
N ASP A 63 -7.50 -28.97 -0.92
CA ASP A 63 -7.29 -30.11 0.01
C ASP A 63 -8.52 -30.32 0.93
N ARG A 64 -9.73 -30.32 0.35
CA ARG A 64 -10.96 -30.75 1.03
C ARG A 64 -11.82 -31.60 0.11
#